data_AF-A0A533V9T6-F1
#
_entry.id   AF-A0A533V9T6-F1
#
_cell.length_a   1.000
_cell.length_b   1.000
_cell.length_c   1.000
_cell.angle_alpha   90.00
_cell.angle_beta   90.00
_cell.angle_gamma   90.00
#
_symmetry.space_group_name_H-M   'P 1'
#
loop_
_entity.id
_entity.type
_entity.pdbx_description
1 polymer ?
#
loop_
_entity_poly.entity_id
_entity_poly.type
_entity_poly.pdbx_seq_one_letter_code
_entity_poly.pdbx_strand_id
1 'polypeptide(L)'
;MQLHSQKRSWSKKRIFVVIILIAVGYGIWFNYLDSAKYCYQDNTNNRKCADIGGILGNNRIYQPWNIIGHCLPGLFLLLMTPKKWELFVAGVLLSTAVMDSPLWGVMRLAHNLPLWHSVNGNFEDTTNITDWIVFYYNPIGTHKVWKDSWPIEGQPTAALIFWSVVARAVIAILLIIWQETQELKKNKIIIKNHK
;
A
#
# COMPACT_ATOMS: atom_id res chain seq x y z
N MET A 1 -21.13 40.59 -13.90
CA MET A 1 -19.69 40.27 -13.92
C MET A 1 -19.55 38.81 -13.49
N GLN A 2 -19.58 37.86 -14.44
CA GLN A 2 -19.45 36.44 -14.12
C GLN A 2 -17.97 36.13 -13.88
N LEU A 3 -17.63 35.91 -12.61
CA LEU A 3 -16.36 35.30 -12.22
C LEU A 3 -16.36 33.87 -12.77
N HIS A 4 -15.87 33.73 -14.00
CA HIS A 4 -15.47 32.46 -14.56
C HIS A 4 -14.27 32.02 -13.72
N SER A 5 -14.54 31.35 -12.59
CA SER A 5 -13.54 30.61 -11.85
C SER A 5 -12.96 29.60 -12.83
N GLN A 6 -11.82 29.97 -13.42
CA GLN A 6 -10.99 29.07 -14.20
C GLN A 6 -10.53 28.02 -13.20
N LYS A 7 -11.35 26.97 -13.01
CA LYS A 7 -10.95 25.75 -12.30
C LYS A 7 -9.70 25.27 -13.02
N ARG A 8 -8.55 25.57 -12.45
CA ARG A 8 -7.23 25.25 -12.98
C ARG A 8 -7.15 23.72 -13.00
N SER A 9 -7.46 23.14 -14.15
CA SER A 9 -7.41 21.69 -14.36
C SER A 9 -5.99 21.23 -14.05
N TRP A 10 -5.84 20.29 -13.13
CA TRP A 10 -4.53 19.76 -12.76
C TRP A 10 -3.96 18.99 -13.95
N SER A 11 -2.70 19.24 -14.28
CA SER A 11 -2.03 18.52 -15.36
C SER A 11 -1.84 17.04 -14.96
N LYS A 12 -1.86 16.16 -15.95
CA LYS A 12 -1.80 14.70 -15.82
C LYS A 12 -0.57 14.24 -15.02
N LYS A 13 0.60 14.82 -15.35
CA LYS A 13 1.85 14.57 -14.62
C LYS A 13 1.72 14.93 -13.14
N ARG A 14 1.02 16.03 -12.83
CA ARG A 14 0.83 16.47 -11.45
C ARG A 14 -0.08 15.52 -10.68
N ILE A 15 -1.18 15.06 -11.28
CA ILE A 15 -2.06 14.06 -10.65
C ILE A 15 -1.28 12.78 -10.38
N PHE A 16 -0.59 12.23 -11.38
CA PHE A 16 0.22 11.02 -11.23
C PHE A 16 1.27 11.14 -10.12
N VAL A 17 2.04 12.22 -10.12
CA VAL A 17 3.07 12.50 -9.10
C VAL A 17 2.44 12.64 -7.72
N VAL A 18 1.31 13.34 -7.58
CA VAL A 18 0.65 13.54 -6.30
C VAL A 18 0.07 12.23 -5.76
N ILE A 19 -0.52 11.40 -6.62
CA ILE A 19 -1.01 10.06 -6.23
C ILE A 19 0.14 9.23 -5.66
N ILE A 20 1.27 9.17 -6.37
CA ILE A 20 2.44 8.42 -5.93
C ILE A 20 2.97 8.99 -4.62
N LEU A 21 3.13 10.31 -4.50
CA LEU A 21 3.67 10.94 -3.28
C LEU A 21 2.77 10.70 -2.07
N ILE A 22 1.44 10.77 -2.23
CA ILE A 22 0.51 10.52 -1.13
C ILE A 22 0.51 9.04 -0.78
N ALA A 23 0.49 8.13 -1.76
CA ALA A 23 0.56 6.70 -1.51
C ALA A 23 1.87 6.29 -0.83
N VAL A 24 3.01 6.82 -1.29
CA VAL A 24 4.33 6.58 -0.70
C VAL A 24 4.42 7.20 0.68
N GLY A 25 4.03 8.47 0.86
CA GLY A 25 4.07 9.14 2.16
C GLY A 25 3.19 8.44 3.20
N TYR A 26 1.97 8.06 2.82
CA TYR A 26 1.08 7.27 3.65
C TYR A 26 1.67 5.89 3.95
N GLY A 27 2.22 5.20 2.95
CA GLY A 27 2.86 3.89 3.12
C GLY A 27 4.07 3.93 4.04
N ILE A 28 4.92 4.96 3.95
CA ILE A 28 6.05 5.17 4.88
C ILE A 28 5.53 5.34 6.30
N TRP A 29 4.59 6.28 6.51
CA TRP A 29 4.02 6.56 7.82
C TRP A 29 3.36 5.31 8.42
N PHE A 30 2.61 4.57 7.62
CA PHE A 30 1.94 3.36 8.06
C PHE A 30 2.94 2.25 8.40
N ASN A 31 3.89 1.96 7.51
CA ASN A 31 4.90 0.92 7.74
C ASN A 31 5.80 1.23 8.94
N TYR A 32 6.06 2.51 9.21
CA TYR A 32 6.73 2.97 10.42
C TYR A 32 5.92 2.65 11.68
N LEU A 33 4.61 2.97 11.68
CA LEU A 33 3.72 2.64 12.80
C LEU A 33 3.56 1.13 13.00
N ASP A 34 3.43 0.38 11.91
CA ASP A 34 3.33 -1.08 11.92
C ASP A 34 4.59 -1.74 12.48
N SER A 35 5.75 -1.12 12.23
CA SER A 35 7.04 -1.55 12.76
C SER A 35 7.30 -1.05 14.18
N ALA A 36 6.41 -0.26 14.79
CA ALA A 36 6.65 0.24 16.13
C ALA A 36 6.34 -0.84 17.19
N LYS A 37 7.22 -0.92 18.19
CA LYS A 37 7.08 -1.79 19.35
C LYS A 37 6.77 -0.97 20.59
N TYR A 38 5.88 -1.50 21.42
CA TYR A 38 5.66 -1.02 22.76
C TYR A 38 6.20 -2.04 23.75
N CYS A 39 7.16 -1.60 24.57
CA CYS A 39 7.72 -2.42 25.63
C CYS A 39 7.08 -2.03 26.97
N TYR A 40 6.53 -3.02 27.66
CA TYR A 40 5.99 -2.88 29.00
C TYR A 40 6.68 -3.87 29.94
N GLN A 41 6.61 -3.57 31.23
CA GLN A 41 7.09 -4.44 32.28
C GLN A 41 5.92 -5.30 32.74
N ASP A 42 6.03 -6.61 32.61
CA ASP A 42 5.01 -7.54 33.08
C ASP A 42 5.03 -7.64 34.62
N ASN A 43 3.99 -8.22 35.22
CA ASN A 43 3.84 -8.44 36.66
C ASN A 43 4.96 -9.30 37.27
N THR A 44 5.83 -9.89 36.44
CA THR A 44 7.02 -10.66 36.83
C THR A 44 8.33 -9.88 36.68
N ASN A 45 8.29 -8.55 36.47
CA ASN A 45 9.45 -7.68 36.18
C ASN A 45 10.22 -8.02 34.90
N ASN A 46 9.66 -8.87 34.04
CA ASN A 46 10.22 -9.14 32.73
C ASN A 46 9.79 -8.05 31.74
N ARG A 47 10.75 -7.48 31.01
CA ARG A 47 10.48 -6.54 29.92
C ARG A 47 9.92 -7.32 28.73
N LYS A 48 8.64 -7.13 28.42
CA LYS A 48 7.98 -7.68 27.24
C LYS A 48 7.79 -6.59 26.21
N CYS A 49 8.10 -6.86 24.95
CA CYS A 49 7.84 -5.95 23.85
C CYS A 49 6.84 -6.61 22.90
N ALA A 50 5.77 -5.90 22.58
CA ALA A 50 4.78 -6.33 21.62
C ALA A 50 4.74 -5.33 20.46
N ASP A 51 4.55 -5.85 19.25
CA ASP A 51 4.30 -5.02 18.07
C ASP A 51 2.96 -4.29 18.24
N ILE A 52 2.84 -3.06 17.73
CA ILE A 52 1.59 -2.29 17.82
C ILE A 52 0.40 -3.05 17.24
N GLY A 53 0.59 -3.75 16.11
CA GLY A 53 -0.45 -4.61 15.53
C GLY A 53 -0.91 -5.72 16.50
N GLY A 54 -0.02 -6.22 17.34
CA GLY A 54 -0.35 -7.19 18.39
C GLY A 54 -1.19 -6.59 19.52
N ILE A 55 -0.87 -5.36 19.90
CA ILE A 55 -1.60 -4.61 20.94
C ILE A 55 -2.99 -4.19 20.45
N LEU A 56 -3.11 -3.83 19.18
CA LEU A 56 -4.37 -3.41 18.55
C LEU A 56 -5.29 -4.57 18.15
N GLY A 57 -5.08 -5.76 18.74
CA GLY A 57 -5.97 -6.92 18.57
C GLY A 57 -5.52 -7.94 17.52
N ASN A 58 -4.21 -8.01 17.25
CA ASN A 58 -3.58 -8.91 16.28
C ASN A 58 -4.17 -8.77 14.86
N ASN A 59 -3.78 -9.68 13.96
CA ASN A 59 -4.20 -9.65 12.56
C ASN A 59 -5.73 -9.63 12.33
N ARG A 60 -6.55 -10.07 13.30
CA ARG A 60 -8.01 -10.12 13.13
C ARG A 60 -8.69 -8.75 13.24
N ILE A 61 -8.17 -7.86 14.08
CA ILE A 61 -8.76 -6.53 14.31
C ILE A 61 -7.96 -5.48 13.55
N TYR A 62 -6.63 -5.59 13.56
CA TYR A 62 -5.73 -4.60 12.95
C TYR A 62 -5.83 -4.57 11.41
N GLN A 63 -5.90 -5.72 10.75
CA GLN A 63 -5.86 -5.80 9.27
C GLN A 63 -7.07 -5.14 8.58
N PRO A 64 -8.32 -5.26 9.07
CA PRO A 64 -9.44 -4.49 8.52
C PRO A 64 -9.24 -2.97 8.60
N TRP A 65 -8.73 -2.45 9.73
CA TRP A 65 -8.46 -1.02 9.89
C TRP A 65 -7.31 -0.56 9.01
N ASN A 66 -6.30 -1.41 8.84
CA ASN A 66 -5.23 -1.21 7.87
C ASN A 66 -5.79 -1.02 6.45
N ILE A 67 -6.64 -1.94 5.98
CA ILE A 67 -7.30 -1.85 4.67
C ILE A 67 -8.10 -0.55 4.53
N ILE A 68 -8.86 -0.15 5.55
CA ILE A 68 -9.64 1.09 5.54
C ILE A 68 -8.74 2.33 5.46
N GLY A 69 -7.61 2.33 6.15
CA GLY A 69 -6.63 3.41 6.09
C GLY A 69 -6.11 3.67 4.67
N HIS A 70 -5.98 2.64 3.85
CA HIS A 70 -5.58 2.77 2.44
C HIS A 70 -6.66 3.39 1.54
N CYS A 71 -7.89 3.56 2.02
CA CYS A 71 -8.89 4.39 1.35
C CYS A 71 -8.55 5.89 1.42
N LEU A 72 -7.71 6.35 2.36
CA LEU A 72 -7.41 7.77 2.56
C LEU A 72 -6.75 8.42 1.33
N PRO A 73 -5.72 7.84 0.69
CA PRO A 73 -5.20 8.37 -0.57
C PRO A 73 -6.24 8.40 -1.68
N GLY A 74 -7.10 7.38 -1.78
CA GLY A 74 -8.22 7.37 -2.71
C GLY A 74 -9.19 8.53 -2.45
N LEU A 75 -9.63 8.69 -1.19
CA LEU A 75 -10.55 9.74 -0.75
C LEU A 75 -9.99 11.14 -1.05
N PHE A 76 -8.70 11.38 -0.80
CA PHE A 76 -8.06 12.64 -1.13
C PHE A 76 -8.18 12.97 -2.62
N LEU A 77 -7.97 11.97 -3.49
CA LEU A 77 -8.10 12.14 -4.94
C LEU A 77 -9.55 12.36 -5.38
N LEU A 78 -10.50 11.68 -4.74
CA LEU A 78 -11.92 11.89 -5.00
C LEU A 78 -12.34 13.32 -4.67
N LEU A 79 -11.84 13.87 -3.56
CA LEU A 79 -12.09 15.25 -3.14
C LEU A 79 -11.44 16.27 -4.09
N MET A 80 -10.22 16.01 -4.54
CA MET A 80 -9.49 16.89 -5.48
C MET A 80 -10.02 16.81 -6.91
N THR A 81 -10.56 15.67 -7.31
CA THR A 81 -11.06 15.39 -8.66
C THR A 81 -12.46 14.77 -8.62
N PRO A 82 -13.48 15.53 -8.19
CA PRO A 82 -14.82 15.00 -8.01
C PRO A 82 -15.36 14.42 -9.31
N LYS A 83 -16.05 13.27 -9.20
CA LYS A 83 -16.62 12.47 -10.29
C LYS A 83 -15.61 11.65 -11.11
N LYS A 84 -14.34 11.54 -10.69
CA LYS A 84 -13.33 10.66 -11.32
C LYS A 84 -13.04 9.46 -10.41
N TRP A 85 -13.96 8.52 -10.35
CA TRP A 85 -13.91 7.36 -9.45
C TRP A 85 -12.73 6.43 -9.75
N GLU A 86 -12.24 6.44 -10.98
CA GLU A 86 -11.11 5.65 -11.44
C GLU A 86 -9.81 6.12 -10.80
N LEU A 87 -9.67 7.43 -10.55
CA LEU A 87 -8.55 7.99 -9.79
C LEU A 87 -8.65 7.66 -8.30
N PHE A 88 -9.87 7.59 -7.75
CA PHE A 88 -10.09 7.08 -6.40
C PHE A 88 -9.60 5.63 -6.28
N VAL A 89 -10.08 4.74 -7.16
CA VAL A 89 -9.70 3.32 -7.16
C VAL A 89 -8.19 3.16 -7.40
N ALA A 90 -7.61 3.90 -8.36
CA ALA A 90 -6.17 3.88 -8.60
C ALA A 90 -5.35 4.32 -7.37
N GLY A 91 -5.82 5.33 -6.63
CA GLY A 91 -5.20 5.77 -5.39
C GLY A 91 -5.21 4.69 -4.31
N VAL A 92 -6.34 3.99 -4.12
CA VAL A 92 -6.45 2.87 -3.17
C VAL A 92 -5.53 1.72 -3.57
N LEU A 93 -5.52 1.34 -4.85
CA LEU A 93 -4.68 0.27 -5.37
C LEU A 93 -3.19 0.56 -5.22
N LEU A 94 -2.74 1.78 -5.53
CA LEU A 94 -1.35 2.18 -5.34
C LEU A 94 -0.97 2.25 -3.87
N SER A 95 -1.85 2.79 -3.03
CA SER A 95 -1.63 2.87 -1.58
C SER A 95 -1.42 1.49 -0.96
N THR A 96 -2.30 0.54 -1.29
CA THR A 96 -2.18 -0.85 -0.81
C THR A 96 -0.97 -1.57 -1.40
N ALA A 97 -0.62 -1.32 -2.68
CA ALA A 97 0.57 -1.91 -3.30
C ALA A 97 1.89 -1.41 -2.68
N VAL A 98 1.95 -0.15 -2.27
CA VAL A 98 3.12 0.44 -1.59
C VAL A 98 3.31 -0.17 -0.19
N MET A 99 2.23 -0.46 0.53
CA MET A 99 2.32 -1.11 1.85
C MET A 99 2.99 -2.48 1.72
N ASP A 100 2.49 -3.29 0.80
CA ASP A 100 3.02 -4.62 0.50
C ASP A 100 4.31 -4.55 -0.35
N SER A 101 5.03 -3.43 -0.38
CA SER A 101 6.29 -3.29 -1.11
C SER A 101 7.50 -3.51 -0.19
N PRO A 102 8.72 -3.67 -0.75
CA PRO A 102 9.93 -3.79 0.06
C PRO A 102 10.16 -2.64 1.06
N LEU A 103 9.48 -1.52 0.89
CA LEU A 103 9.46 -0.41 1.83
C LEU A 103 9.10 -0.85 3.27
N TRP A 104 8.20 -1.81 3.43
CA TRP A 104 7.85 -2.34 4.75
C TRP A 104 9.05 -3.01 5.43
N GLY A 105 9.83 -3.80 4.68
CA GLY A 105 11.06 -4.40 5.20
C GLY A 105 12.11 -3.35 5.58
N VAL A 106 12.24 -2.28 4.78
CA VAL A 106 13.13 -1.16 5.12
C VAL A 106 12.73 -0.48 6.44
N MET A 107 11.43 -0.26 6.67
CA MET A 107 10.95 0.36 7.92
C MET A 107 11.18 -0.52 9.15
N ARG A 108 11.03 -1.84 9.01
CA ARG A 108 11.38 -2.79 10.07
C ARG A 108 12.85 -2.72 10.46
N LEU A 109 13.74 -2.71 9.46
CA LEU A 109 15.18 -2.57 9.70
C LEU A 109 15.52 -1.24 10.37
N ALA A 110 14.86 -0.13 9.98
CA ALA A 110 15.02 1.17 10.62
C ALA A 110 14.62 1.16 12.11
N HIS A 111 13.74 0.23 12.51
CA HIS A 111 13.33 0.00 13.90
C HIS A 111 14.14 -1.09 14.62
N ASN A 112 15.25 -1.55 14.04
CA ASN A 112 16.04 -2.68 14.54
C ASN A 112 15.19 -3.95 14.72
N LEU A 113 14.20 -4.15 13.87
CA LEU A 113 13.37 -5.34 13.86
C LEU A 113 13.91 -6.35 12.85
N PRO A 114 13.89 -7.66 13.18
CA PRO A 114 14.23 -8.67 12.21
C PRO A 114 13.20 -8.72 11.09
N LEU A 115 13.70 -9.02 9.90
CA LEU A 115 12.95 -9.54 8.77
C LEU A 115 12.94 -11.06 8.85
N TRP A 116 12.39 -11.71 7.83
CA TRP A 116 12.27 -13.16 7.79
C TRP A 116 12.83 -13.74 6.51
N HIS A 117 13.34 -14.96 6.57
CA HIS A 117 13.60 -15.78 5.40
C HIS A 117 13.29 -17.24 5.72
N SER A 118 13.54 -18.12 4.75
CA SER A 118 13.41 -19.56 4.95
C SER A 118 14.75 -20.25 4.81
N VAL A 119 15.05 -21.08 5.79
CA VAL A 119 16.17 -22.03 5.78
C VAL A 119 15.57 -23.41 6.00
N ASN A 120 15.78 -24.32 5.04
CA ASN A 120 15.25 -25.69 5.11
C ASN A 120 13.72 -25.76 5.34
N GLY A 121 12.96 -24.76 4.88
CA GLY A 121 11.51 -24.71 5.05
C GLY A 121 11.03 -24.11 6.37
N ASN A 122 11.93 -23.74 7.28
CA ASN A 122 11.61 -23.09 8.55
C ASN A 122 11.79 -21.57 8.45
N PHE A 123 10.90 -20.84 9.13
CA PHE A 123 11.02 -19.39 9.28
C PHE A 123 12.19 -19.05 10.19
N GLU A 124 13.13 -18.26 9.68
CA GLU A 124 14.27 -17.72 10.43
C GLU A 124 14.31 -16.20 10.31
N ASP A 125 14.88 -15.56 11.33
CA ASP A 125 15.05 -14.12 11.37
C ASP A 125 16.30 -13.71 10.56
N THR A 126 16.19 -12.64 9.78
CA THR A 126 17.33 -12.06 9.04
C THR A 126 17.32 -10.54 9.13
N THR A 127 18.49 -9.92 9.04
CA THR A 127 18.65 -8.48 8.84
C THR A 127 19.03 -8.12 7.41
N ASN A 128 19.21 -9.13 6.54
CA ASN A 128 19.54 -8.93 5.14
C ASN A 128 18.28 -8.66 4.32
N ILE A 129 18.15 -7.43 3.81
CA ILE A 129 17.00 -7.02 3.01
C ILE A 129 16.86 -7.84 1.72
N THR A 130 17.98 -8.27 1.13
CA THR A 130 17.97 -9.02 -0.13
C THR A 130 17.40 -10.43 0.08
N ASP A 131 17.83 -11.12 1.14
CA ASP A 131 17.30 -12.45 1.48
C ASP A 131 15.81 -12.39 1.74
N TRP A 132 15.37 -11.37 2.48
CA TRP A 132 13.95 -11.14 2.73
C TRP A 132 13.18 -10.82 1.44
N ILE A 133 13.69 -9.96 0.53
CA ILE A 133 13.02 -9.66 -0.73
C ILE A 133 12.85 -10.92 -1.58
N VAL A 134 13.91 -11.73 -1.72
CA VAL A 134 13.86 -12.98 -2.49
C VAL A 134 12.89 -13.98 -1.87
N PHE A 135 12.84 -14.06 -0.54
CA PHE A 135 11.90 -14.93 0.17
C PHE A 135 10.45 -14.44 0.04
N TYR A 136 10.20 -13.15 0.26
CA TYR A 136 8.87 -12.56 0.42
C TYR A 136 8.19 -12.25 -0.92
N TYR A 137 8.96 -11.87 -1.94
CA TYR A 137 8.49 -11.48 -3.27
C TYR A 137 8.88 -12.49 -4.36
N ASN A 138 8.83 -13.79 -4.03
CA ASN A 138 9.10 -14.85 -4.99
C ASN A 138 7.88 -15.10 -5.92
N PRO A 139 7.97 -14.88 -7.25
CA PRO A 139 6.84 -15.01 -8.17
C PRO A 139 6.32 -16.46 -8.32
N ILE A 140 7.13 -17.46 -7.94
CA ILE A 140 6.78 -18.89 -7.99
C ILE A 140 6.78 -19.53 -6.58
N GLY A 141 6.95 -18.75 -5.51
CA GLY A 141 7.03 -19.27 -4.15
C GLY A 141 5.67 -19.68 -3.60
N THR A 142 5.54 -20.95 -3.23
CA THR A 142 4.32 -21.53 -2.63
C THR A 142 4.35 -21.56 -1.11
N HIS A 143 5.46 -21.14 -0.50
CA HIS A 143 5.59 -21.03 0.95
C HIS A 143 4.86 -19.80 1.49
N LYS A 144 4.35 -19.94 2.71
CA LYS A 144 3.78 -18.83 3.48
C LYS A 144 4.87 -17.81 3.81
N VAL A 145 4.54 -16.52 3.82
CA VAL A 145 5.50 -15.43 4.12
C VAL A 145 5.31 -14.77 5.49
N TRP A 146 4.22 -15.09 6.19
CA TRP A 146 3.95 -14.59 7.53
C TRP A 146 4.02 -15.70 8.58
N LYS A 147 4.58 -15.38 9.75
CA LYS A 147 4.66 -16.31 10.87
C LYS A 147 3.27 -16.60 11.45
N ASP A 148 2.45 -15.56 11.65
CA ASP A 148 1.13 -15.67 12.28
C ASP A 148 0.06 -16.31 11.39
N SER A 149 -0.92 -16.96 12.00
CA SER A 149 -2.02 -17.62 11.29
C SER A 149 -2.89 -16.61 10.52
N TRP A 150 -2.97 -16.79 9.22
CA TRP A 150 -3.96 -16.15 8.36
C TRP A 150 -5.27 -16.97 8.41
N PRO A 151 -6.44 -16.39 8.08
CA PRO A 151 -7.70 -17.15 8.08
C PRO A 151 -7.70 -18.40 7.20
N ILE A 152 -6.78 -18.46 6.23
CA ILE A 152 -6.57 -19.61 5.35
C ILE A 152 -5.19 -20.19 5.66
N GLU A 153 -5.15 -21.48 5.97
CA GLU A 153 -3.90 -22.20 6.26
C GLU A 153 -2.94 -22.16 5.06
N GLY A 154 -1.65 -22.00 5.33
CA GLY A 154 -0.62 -21.89 4.29
C GLY A 154 -0.61 -20.57 3.50
N GLN A 155 -1.50 -19.63 3.79
CA GLN A 155 -1.61 -18.34 3.09
C GLN A 155 -1.21 -17.14 3.98
N PRO A 156 -0.90 -15.98 3.38
CA PRO A 156 -0.63 -15.81 1.95
C PRO A 156 0.72 -16.42 1.55
N THR A 157 0.78 -16.97 0.33
CA THR A 157 2.05 -17.43 -0.25
C THR A 157 2.86 -16.27 -0.83
N ALA A 158 4.17 -16.47 -1.00
CA ALA A 158 5.05 -15.47 -1.61
C ALA A 158 4.58 -15.08 -3.04
N ALA A 159 4.18 -16.07 -3.84
CA ALA A 159 3.63 -15.83 -5.17
C ALA A 159 2.33 -15.03 -5.12
N LEU A 160 1.43 -15.32 -4.17
CA LEU A 160 0.19 -14.58 -4.03
C LEU A 160 0.45 -13.11 -3.69
N ILE A 161 1.38 -12.84 -2.77
CA ILE A 161 1.79 -11.47 -2.43
C ILE A 161 2.40 -10.76 -3.64
N PHE A 162 3.37 -11.39 -4.31
CA PHE A 162 4.04 -10.83 -5.49
C PHE A 162 3.03 -10.43 -6.57
N TRP A 163 2.20 -11.38 -7.01
CA TRP A 163 1.24 -11.14 -8.08
C TRP A 163 0.12 -10.19 -7.66
N SER A 164 -0.26 -10.16 -6.37
CA SER A 164 -1.19 -9.17 -5.84
C SER A 164 -0.64 -7.74 -5.94
N VAL A 165 0.64 -7.52 -5.60
CA VAL A 165 1.29 -6.20 -5.76
C VAL A 165 1.34 -5.80 -7.24
N VAL A 166 1.79 -6.70 -8.11
CA VAL A 166 1.88 -6.45 -9.56
C VAL A 166 0.50 -6.13 -10.14
N ALA A 167 -0.53 -6.92 -9.84
CA ALA A 167 -1.87 -6.71 -10.35
C ALA A 167 -2.44 -5.35 -9.93
N ARG A 168 -2.31 -4.96 -8.65
CA ARG A 168 -2.76 -3.67 -8.15
C ARG A 168 -2.05 -2.50 -8.83
N ALA A 169 -0.73 -2.58 -8.99
CA ALA A 169 0.04 -1.55 -9.68
C ALA A 169 -0.36 -1.41 -11.16
N VAL A 170 -0.48 -2.53 -11.88
CA VAL A 170 -0.87 -2.53 -13.30
C VAL A 170 -2.29 -1.99 -13.48
N ILE A 171 -3.25 -2.46 -12.69
CA ILE A 171 -4.64 -1.99 -12.76
C ILE A 171 -4.72 -0.49 -12.44
N ALA A 172 -3.99 -0.01 -11.44
CA ALA A 172 -3.97 1.43 -11.13
C ALA A 172 -3.43 2.27 -12.29
N ILE A 173 -2.34 1.83 -12.94
CA ILE A 173 -1.78 2.51 -14.11
C ILE A 173 -2.80 2.52 -15.26
N LEU A 174 -3.44 1.38 -15.53
CA LEU A 174 -4.47 1.28 -16.57
C LEU A 174 -5.66 2.19 -16.29
N LEU A 175 -6.12 2.31 -15.04
CA LEU A 175 -7.19 3.21 -14.65
C LEU A 175 -6.82 4.68 -14.87
N ILE A 176 -5.58 5.07 -14.55
CA ILE A 176 -5.09 6.43 -14.78
C ILE A 176 -5.04 6.74 -16.29
N ILE A 177 -4.52 5.81 -17.10
CA ILE A 177 -4.47 5.96 -18.57
C ILE A 177 -5.87 5.98 -19.19
N TRP A 178 -6.77 5.13 -18.70
CA TRP A 178 -8.16 5.10 -19.17
C TRP A 178 -8.86 6.42 -18.87
N GLN A 179 -8.72 6.94 -17.64
CA GLN A 179 -9.29 8.22 -17.25
C GLN A 179 -8.75 9.36 -18.13
N GLU A 180 -7.46 9.35 -18.43
CA GLU A 180 -6.84 10.30 -19.36
C GLU A 180 -7.49 10.24 -20.75
N THR A 181 -7.70 9.03 -21.26
CA THR A 181 -8.31 8.83 -22.59
C THR A 181 -9.73 9.40 -22.63
N GLN A 182 -10.52 9.24 -21.56
CA GLN A 182 -11.88 9.78 -21.48
C GLN A 182 -11.88 11.32 -21.48
N GLU A 183 -10.93 11.96 -20.81
CA GLU A 183 -10.83 13.43 -20.79
C GLU A 183 -10.43 14.00 -22.14
N LEU A 184 -9.49 13.35 -22.83
CA LEU A 184 -9.11 13.75 -24.19
C LEU A 184 -10.28 13.66 -25.17
N LYS A 185 -11.10 12.61 -25.07
CA LYS A 185 -12.32 12.46 -25.89
C LYS A 185 -13.32 13.58 -25.60
N LYS A 186 -13.61 13.88 -24.33
CA LYS A 186 -14.53 14.96 -23.93
C LYS A 186 -14.08 16.33 -24.45
N ASN A 187 -12.80 16.66 -24.31
CA ASN A 187 -12.28 17.95 -24.78
C ASN A 187 -12.35 18.09 -26.31
N LYS A 188 -12.08 17.02 -27.06
CA LYS A 188 -12.23 17.02 -28.54
C LYS A 188 -13.68 17.27 -28.97
N ILE A 189 -14.65 16.68 -28.28
CA ILE A 189 -16.08 16.87 -28.57
C ILE A 189 -16.51 18.32 -28.32
N ILE A 190 -16.07 18.91 -27.20
CA ILE A 190 -16.37 20.32 -26.88
C ILE A 190 -15.80 21.27 -27.95
N ILE A 191 -14.56 21.04 -28.39
CA ILE A 191 -13.95 21.86 -29.46
C ILE A 191 -14.70 21.71 -30.78
N LYS A 192 -15.17 20.50 -31.12
CA LYS A 192 -15.94 20.25 -32.34
C LYS A 192 -17.32 20.92 -32.31
N ASN A 193 -17.95 21.03 -31.16
CA ASN A 193 -19.28 21.65 -31.01
C ASN A 193 -19.25 23.20 -30.93
N HIS A 194 -18.06 23.79 -30.78
CA HIS A 194 -17.85 25.24 -30.74
C HIS A 194 -17.22 25.82 -32.02
N LYS A 195 -17.00 24.98 -33.05
CA LYS A 195 -16.64 25.39 -34.41
C LYS A 195 -17.86 25.25 -35.31
#